data_AF-A0A523WSR9-F1
#
_entry.id   AF-A0A523WSR9-F1
#
_cell.length_a   1.000
_cell.length_b   1.000
_cell.length_c   1.000
_cell.angle_alpha   90.00
_cell.angle_beta   90.00
_cell.angle_gamma   90.00
#
_symmetry.space_group_name_H-M   'P 1'
#
loop_
_entity.id
_entity.type
_entity.pdbx_description
1 polymer ?
#
loop_
_entity_poly.entity_id
_entity_poly.type
_entity_poly.pdbx_seq_one_letter_code
_entity_poly.pdbx_strand_id
1 'polypeptide(L)'
;MTTGIFVWIAAETAEEDLRGGRKRITSYWRVIKRDGGLNEKYPGGARRHADYLKAEGHTIHTLGRKRSLRVKDFEGGLQKL
;
A
#
# COMPACT_ATOMS: atom_id res chain seq x y z
N MET A 1 2.75 5.83 -19.03
CA MET A 1 2.53 6.80 -17.93
C MET A 1 1.02 6.99 -17.77
N THR A 2 0.37 6.17 -16.94
CA THR A 2 -1.09 6.23 -16.64
C THR A 2 -1.44 5.31 -15.47
N THR A 3 -0.69 4.23 -15.28
CA THR A 3 -0.90 3.21 -14.23
C THR A 3 -1.02 3.79 -12.82
N GLY A 4 -0.26 4.84 -12.50
CA GLY A 4 -0.33 5.48 -11.18
C GLY A 4 -1.70 6.08 -10.85
N ILE A 5 -2.40 6.64 -11.85
CA ILE A 5 -3.75 7.20 -11.68
C ILE A 5 -4.76 6.07 -11.47
N PHE A 6 -4.67 4.98 -12.23
CA PHE A 6 -5.55 3.82 -12.05
C PHE A 6 -5.41 3.17 -10.67
N VAL A 7 -4.18 3.05 -10.15
CA VAL A 7 -3.96 2.50 -8.80
C VAL A 7 -4.54 3.43 -7.73
N TRP A 8 -4.48 4.74 -7.94
CA TRP A 8 -5.09 5.70 -7.03
C TRP A 8 -6.61 5.61 -7.02
N ILE A 9 -7.26 5.52 -8.19
CA ILE A 9 -8.71 5.32 -8.30
C ILE A 9 -9.13 4.01 -7.62
N ALA A 10 -8.43 2.91 -7.89
CA ALA A 10 -8.73 1.62 -7.28
C ALA A 10 -8.59 1.65 -5.75
N ALA A 11 -7.61 2.40 -5.23
CA ALA A 11 -7.43 2.60 -3.81
C ALA A 11 -8.59 3.39 -3.19
N GLU A 12 -9.02 4.47 -3.85
CA GLU A 12 -10.14 5.29 -3.36
C GLU A 12 -11.43 4.49 -3.33
N THR A 13 -11.76 3.78 -4.42
CA THR A 13 -12.94 2.92 -4.48
C THR A 13 -12.91 1.80 -3.42
N ALA A 14 -11.75 1.22 -3.13
CA ALA A 14 -11.63 0.21 -2.07
C ALA A 14 -11.96 0.80 -0.69
N GLU A 15 -11.53 2.02 -0.43
CA GLU A 15 -11.80 2.74 0.81
C GLU A 15 -13.27 3.16 0.94
N GLU A 16 -13.89 3.58 -0.17
CA GLU A 16 -15.32 3.85 -0.23
C GLU A 16 -16.15 2.59 0.01
N ASP A 17 -15.78 1.47 -0.61
CA ASP A 17 -16.44 0.17 -0.39
C ASP A 17 -16.31 -0.29 1.06
N LEU A 18 -15.14 -0.09 1.69
CA LEU A 18 -14.94 -0.38 3.12
C LEU A 18 -15.86 0.48 3.99
N ARG A 19 -15.95 1.79 3.70
CA ARG A 19 -16.85 2.72 4.39
C ARG A 19 -18.32 2.38 4.16
N GLY A 20 -18.64 1.86 2.98
CA GLY A 20 -19.97 1.35 2.62
C GLY A 20 -20.30 -0.03 3.20
N GLY A 21 -19.42 -0.62 4.02
CA GLY A 21 -19.66 -1.89 4.71
C GLY A 21 -19.40 -3.14 3.86
N ARG A 22 -18.77 -3.02 2.68
CA ARG A 22 -18.35 -4.19 1.90
C ARG A 22 -17.16 -4.85 2.59
N LYS A 23 -17.26 -6.17 2.75
CA LYS A 23 -16.22 -6.99 3.40
C LYS A 23 -15.05 -7.33 2.47
N ARG A 24 -15.26 -7.30 1.15
CA ARG A 24 -14.24 -7.61 0.15
C ARG A 24 -13.92 -6.35 -0.64
N ILE A 25 -12.77 -5.76 -0.36
CA ILE A 25 -12.27 -4.58 -1.04
C ILE A 25 -11.05 -4.93 -1.90
N THR A 26 -10.75 -4.10 -2.88
CA THR A 26 -9.57 -4.27 -3.73
C THR A 26 -8.30 -4.09 -2.91
N SER A 27 -7.39 -5.07 -2.93
CA SER A 27 -6.13 -5.08 -2.18
C SER A 27 -5.06 -4.15 -2.76
N TYR A 28 -5.37 -2.86 -2.89
CA TYR A 28 -4.51 -1.85 -3.51
C TYR A 28 -3.17 -1.68 -2.77
N TRP A 29 -3.13 -1.97 -1.47
CA TRP A 29 -1.95 -1.87 -0.60
C TRP A 29 -0.84 -2.88 -0.95
N ARG A 30 -1.10 -3.87 -1.80
CA ARG A 30 -0.05 -4.79 -2.29
C ARG A 30 0.90 -4.11 -3.28
N VAL A 31 0.53 -2.94 -3.81
CA VAL A 31 1.38 -2.17 -4.70
C VAL A 31 2.30 -1.28 -3.86
N ILE A 32 3.61 -1.58 -3.91
CA ILE A 32 4.66 -0.80 -3.26
C ILE A 32 5.61 -0.21 -4.32
N LYS A 33 6.39 0.80 -3.93
CA LYS A 33 7.44 1.34 -4.81
C LYS A 33 8.55 0.30 -4.98
N ARG A 34 9.30 0.40 -6.08
CA ARG A 34 10.44 -0.50 -6.38
C ARG A 34 11.49 -0.54 -5.26
N ASP A 35 11.61 0.54 -4.49
CA ASP A 35 12.55 0.64 -3.38
C ASP A 35 12.01 0.06 -2.06
N GLY A 36 10.86 -0.63 -2.09
CA GLY A 36 10.17 -1.13 -0.91
C GLY A 36 9.34 -0.07 -0.18
N GLY A 37 9.32 1.17 -0.70
CA GLY A 37 8.64 2.31 -0.09
C GLY A 37 7.13 2.27 -0.23
N LEU A 38 6.43 2.66 0.83
CA LEU A 38 4.97 2.86 0.79
C LEU A 38 4.59 4.14 0.05
N ASN A 39 3.35 4.20 -0.42
CA ASN A 39 2.86 5.33 -1.20
C ASN A 39 2.07 6.31 -0.32
N GLU A 40 2.64 7.49 -0.07
CA GLU A 40 2.00 8.55 0.72
C GLU A 40 0.76 9.14 0.04
N LYS A 41 0.62 8.95 -1.29
CA LYS A 41 -0.53 9.42 -2.06
C LYS A 41 -1.75 8.51 -1.95
N TYR A 42 -1.64 7.37 -1.28
CA TYR A 42 -2.79 6.51 -1.07
C TYR A 42 -3.77 7.12 -0.07
N PRO A 43 -5.06 6.78 -0.18
CA PRO A 43 -6.05 7.19 0.80
C PRO A 43 -5.68 6.65 2.18
N GLY A 44 -5.74 7.53 3.18
CA GLY A 44 -5.22 7.27 4.53
C GLY A 44 -3.69 7.34 4.67
N GLY A 45 -2.97 7.69 3.60
CA GLY A 45 -1.53 7.89 3.57
C GLY A 45 -0.71 6.62 3.81
N ALA A 46 0.59 6.80 4.02
CA ALA A 46 1.52 5.68 4.18
C ALA A 46 1.27 4.85 5.47
N ARG A 47 0.62 5.43 6.49
CA ARG A 47 0.28 4.70 7.73
C ARG A 47 -0.79 3.65 7.47
N ARG A 48 -1.89 4.03 6.82
CA ARG A 48 -2.97 3.08 6.48
C ARG A 48 -2.48 1.98 5.55
N HIS A 49 -1.64 2.35 4.58
CA HIS A 49 -0.94 1.39 3.74
C HIS A 49 -0.11 0.40 4.57
N ALA A 50 0.64 0.88 5.57
CA ALA A 50 1.40 0.01 6.47
C ALA A 50 0.50 -0.90 7.31
N ASP A 51 -0.64 -0.40 7.78
CA ASP A 51 -1.56 -1.19 8.63
C ASP A 51 -2.15 -2.37 7.85
N TYR A 52 -2.53 -2.17 6.58
CA TYR A 52 -2.99 -3.28 5.72
C TYR A 52 -1.90 -4.33 5.49
N LEU A 53 -0.67 -3.89 5.21
CA LEU A 53 0.45 -4.81 5.00
C LEU A 53 0.82 -5.57 6.29
N LYS A 54 0.75 -4.90 7.44
CA LYS A 54 0.92 -5.55 8.75
C LYS A 54 -0.17 -6.56 9.04
N ALA A 55 -1.42 -6.26 8.67
CA ALA A 55 -2.53 -7.19 8.81
C ALA A 55 -2.36 -8.45 7.94
N GLU A 56 -1.68 -8.34 6.79
CA GLU A 56 -1.26 -9.49 5.98
C GLU A 56 0.00 -10.21 6.52
N GLY A 57 0.61 -9.72 7.61
CA GLY A 57 1.79 -10.31 8.23
C GLY A 57 3.13 -9.74 7.77
N HIS A 58 3.13 -8.68 6.95
CA HIS A 58 4.37 -8.03 6.53
C HIS A 58 4.96 -7.13 7.62
N THR A 59 6.28 -7.18 7.77
CA THR A 59 7.00 -6.31 8.71
C THR A 59 7.32 -4.98 8.03
N ILE A 60 6.88 -3.86 8.62
CA ILE A 60 7.14 -2.51 8.11
C ILE A 60 8.21 -1.84 8.98
N HIS A 61 9.26 -1.32 8.34
CA HIS A 61 10.28 -0.50 8.97
C HIS A 61 10.13 0.97 8.57
N THR A 62 10.39 1.86 9.52
CA THR A 62 10.58 3.28 9.26
C THR A 62 12.04 3.54 8.90
N LEU A 63 12.30 4.08 7.71
CA LEU A 63 13.64 4.42 7.25
C LEU A 63 13.87 5.95 7.28
N GLY A 64 14.91 6.37 8.02
CA GLY A 64 15.42 7.74 8.03
C GLY A 64 14.60 8.77 8.81
N ARG A 65 15.06 10.04 8.78
CA ARG A 65 14.41 11.19 9.48
C ARG A 65 13.03 11.56 8.92
N LYS A 66 12.71 11.16 7.69
CA LYS A 66 11.47 11.54 6.99
C LYS A 66 10.27 10.62 7.28
N ARG A 67 10.41 9.65 8.21
CA ARG A 67 9.37 8.64 8.52
C ARG A 67 8.86 7.88 7.29
N SER A 68 9.72 7.69 6.29
CA SER A 68 9.37 6.89 5.12
C SER A 68 9.19 5.44 5.53
N LEU A 69 7.98 4.91 5.36
CA LEU A 69 7.65 3.52 5.68
C LEU A 69 8.09 2.62 4.52
N ARG A 70 8.74 1.51 4.86
CA ARG A 70 9.22 0.50 3.91
C ARG A 70 8.86 -0.91 4.38
N VAL A 71 8.53 -1.77 3.44
CA VAL A 71 8.31 -3.20 3.72
C VAL A 71 9.66 -3.89 3.87
N LYS A 72 9.86 -4.65 4.95
CA LYS A 72 10.99 -5.56 5.10
C LYS A 72 10.76 -6.81 4.26
N ASP A 73 11.82 -7.35 3.67
CA ASP A 73 11.76 -8.63 2.92
C ASP A 73 10.89 -8.56 1.65
N PHE A 74 10.74 -7.37 1.08
CA PHE A 74 9.90 -7.15 -0.11
C PHE A 74 10.45 -7.83 -1.39
N GLU A 75 11.72 -8.24 -1.38
CA GLU A 75 12.39 -8.89 -2.51
C GLU A 75 11.84 -10.30 -2.80
N GLY A 76 11.37 -11.03 -1.77
CA GLY A 76 10.78 -12.36 -1.94
C GLY A 76 9.36 -12.35 -2.53
N GLY A 77 8.64 -11.23 -2.40
CA GLY A 77 7.26 -11.06 -2.91
C GLY A 77 7.15 -10.22 -4.19
N LEU A 78 8.27 -9.75 -4.72
CA LEU A 78 8.31 -8.94 -5.94
C LEU A 78 8.00 -9.82 -7.16
N GLN A 79 6.81 -9.67 -7.72
CA GLN A 79 6.50 -10.16 -9.05
C GLN A 79 7.44 -9.48 -10.06
N LYS A 80 8.45 -10.22 -10.53
CA LYS A 80 9.30 -9.82 -11.65
C LYS A 80 8.44 -9.89 -12.91
N LEU A 81 8.08 -8.72 -13.45
CA LEU A 81 7.46 -8.57 -14.77
C LEU A 81 8.51 -8.68 -15.87
#